data_AF-A0A0M9E7Y8-F1
#
_entry.id   AF-A0A0M9E7Y8-F1
#
_cell.length_a   1.000
_cell.length_b   1.000
_cell.length_c   1.000
_cell.angle_alpha   90.00
_cell.angle_beta   90.00
_cell.angle_gamma   90.00
#
_symmetry.space_group_name_H-M   'P 1'
#
loop_
_entity.id
_entity.type
_entity.pdbx_description
1 polymer ?
#
loop_
_entity_poly.entity_id
_entity_poly.type
_entity_poly.pdbx_seq_one_letter_code
_entity_poly.pdbx_strand_id
1 'polypeptide(L)'
;MIRTKDRPSLLREAIESVACQNYPNIELVVVNDGGEDVSELVNAFSDKVFRNIYISLNQNQGRSAAANACLDNATGDYLIFLDDDDLFEPHHISRLVKALKENANYQAAYTDIHVTGIMNDYFFDYPCNSDRLKIENFIPIIALMFEKSLLKKGCRFDKQLLIFEDWDFLLQLSCLTSFWHIQGISARYRNLGTSGSIKNDEICIQMKIYIFEKWRKQWTGKDILNIINYLKRNKSEAMKSNENIIKDINQKLVLQSDELQSKNNELEKTYYDLTKYKSEINSLKQTNRELYNKLHYNITEYKSEIDLFYSSMSWKITAPLRYMMDKILPENTKRRNIVNRILNFRSLSSSCDDR
;
A
#
# COMPACT_ATOMS: atom_id res chain seq x y z
N MET A 1 -4.11 -26.63 -20.00
CA MET A 1 -4.62 -26.17 -21.31
C MET A 1 -4.47 -24.66 -21.37
N ILE A 2 -3.78 -24.12 -22.37
CA ILE A 2 -3.51 -22.69 -22.51
C ILE A 2 -4.14 -22.17 -23.80
N ARG A 3 -4.80 -21.02 -23.70
CA ARG A 3 -5.36 -20.28 -24.83
C ARG A 3 -4.55 -19.01 -24.99
N THR A 4 -4.17 -18.68 -26.21
CA THR A 4 -3.33 -17.51 -26.46
C THR A 4 -3.69 -16.84 -27.77
N LYS A 5 -3.36 -15.56 -27.87
CA LYS A 5 -3.46 -14.76 -29.09
C LYS A 5 -2.59 -13.53 -28.97
N ASP A 6 -1.63 -13.37 -29.89
CA ASP A 6 -0.78 -12.18 -30.02
C ASP A 6 -0.07 -11.77 -28.70
N ARG A 7 0.32 -12.75 -27.88
CA ARG A 7 0.94 -12.56 -26.54
C ARG A 7 2.10 -13.54 -26.27
N PRO A 8 3.10 -13.67 -27.17
CA PRO A 8 4.16 -14.68 -27.05
C PRO A 8 4.96 -14.60 -25.75
N SER A 9 5.21 -13.40 -25.21
CA SER A 9 5.96 -13.23 -23.95
C SER A 9 5.19 -13.74 -22.74
N LEU A 10 3.89 -13.43 -22.63
CA LEU A 10 3.06 -13.90 -21.52
C LEU A 10 2.87 -15.42 -21.61
N LEU A 11 2.61 -15.92 -22.82
CA LEU A 11 2.53 -17.36 -23.09
C LEU A 11 3.80 -18.11 -22.68
N ARG A 12 4.98 -17.53 -22.92
CA ARG A 12 6.26 -18.11 -22.48
C ARG A 12 6.27 -18.31 -20.96
N GLU A 13 5.94 -17.27 -20.20
CA GLU A 13 5.91 -17.33 -18.74
C GLU A 13 4.88 -18.33 -18.21
N ALA A 14 3.70 -18.39 -18.84
CA ALA A 14 2.67 -19.38 -18.51
C ALA A 14 3.18 -20.82 -18.75
N ILE A 15 3.80 -21.09 -19.90
CA ILE A 15 4.38 -22.41 -20.21
C ILE A 15 5.54 -22.75 -19.27
N GLU A 16 6.40 -21.78 -18.93
CA GLU A 16 7.47 -21.96 -17.94
C GLU A 16 6.90 -22.38 -16.58
N SER A 17 5.79 -21.78 -16.14
CA SER A 17 5.12 -22.17 -14.90
C SER A 17 4.59 -23.62 -14.92
N VAL A 18 4.19 -24.12 -16.10
CA VAL A 18 3.81 -25.52 -16.33
C VAL A 18 5.04 -26.43 -16.30
N ALA A 19 6.14 -26.02 -16.93
CA ALA A 19 7.40 -26.76 -16.94
C ALA A 19 8.04 -26.88 -15.53
N CYS A 20 7.74 -25.95 -14.63
CA CYS A 20 8.21 -25.96 -13.24
C CYS A 20 7.34 -26.79 -12.29
N GLN A 21 6.28 -27.45 -12.79
CA GLN A 21 5.42 -28.27 -11.95
C GLN A 21 6.15 -29.52 -11.46
N ASN A 22 5.90 -29.90 -10.21
CA ASN A 22 6.44 -31.12 -9.61
C ASN A 22 5.61 -32.39 -9.91
N TYR A 23 4.60 -32.29 -10.79
CA TYR A 23 3.81 -33.43 -11.26
C TYR A 23 4.36 -33.93 -12.60
N PRO A 24 4.77 -35.20 -12.75
CA PRO A 24 5.54 -35.65 -13.90
C PRO A 24 4.72 -35.86 -15.19
N ASN A 25 3.42 -36.17 -15.07
CA ASN A 25 2.61 -36.63 -16.20
C ASN A 25 1.71 -35.52 -16.73
N ILE A 26 2.32 -34.47 -17.30
CA ILE A 26 1.60 -33.29 -17.81
C ILE A 26 1.50 -33.32 -19.33
N GLU A 27 0.27 -33.25 -19.84
CA GLU A 27 -0.01 -32.91 -21.24
C GLU A 27 -0.29 -31.41 -21.36
N LEU A 28 0.53 -30.71 -22.14
CA LEU A 28 0.36 -29.30 -22.45
C LEU A 28 -0.36 -29.15 -23.80
N VAL A 29 -1.61 -28.67 -23.76
CA VAL A 29 -2.37 -28.27 -24.95
C VAL A 29 -2.35 -26.76 -25.05
N VAL A 30 -1.81 -26.21 -26.14
CA VAL A 30 -1.80 -24.77 -26.46
C VAL A 30 -2.63 -24.55 -27.71
N VAL A 31 -3.66 -23.71 -27.59
CA VAL A 31 -4.46 -23.25 -28.73
C VAL A 31 -4.17 -21.77 -28.99
N ASN A 32 -3.65 -21.47 -30.17
CA ASN A 32 -3.51 -20.12 -30.71
C ASN A 32 -4.79 -19.73 -31.46
N ASP A 33 -5.51 -18.72 -30.97
CA ASP A 33 -6.78 -18.24 -31.51
C ASP A 33 -6.57 -17.30 -32.72
N GLY A 34 -5.71 -17.73 -33.64
CA GLY A 34 -5.21 -16.95 -34.78
C GLY A 34 -4.27 -15.81 -34.36
N GLY A 35 -3.56 -15.23 -35.34
CA GLY A 35 -2.56 -14.17 -35.09
C GLY A 35 -1.14 -14.64 -35.40
N GLU A 36 -0.16 -14.12 -34.68
CA GLU A 36 1.24 -14.53 -34.80
C GLU A 36 1.41 -16.03 -34.48
N ASP A 37 2.23 -16.75 -35.25
CA ASP A 37 2.53 -18.16 -34.97
C ASP A 37 3.47 -18.30 -33.78
N VAL A 38 3.09 -19.11 -32.80
CA VAL A 38 3.86 -19.38 -31.58
C VAL A 38 4.33 -20.83 -31.50
N SER A 39 4.28 -21.56 -32.63
CA SER A 39 4.65 -22.98 -32.69
C SER A 39 6.08 -23.26 -32.19
N GLU A 40 7.05 -22.44 -32.59
CA GLU A 40 8.45 -22.56 -32.13
C GLU A 40 8.58 -22.37 -30.63
N LEU A 41 7.87 -21.39 -30.06
CA LEU A 41 7.83 -21.16 -28.62
C LEU A 41 7.31 -22.39 -27.88
N VAL A 42 6.20 -22.98 -28.34
CA VAL A 42 5.60 -24.16 -27.72
C VAL A 42 6.50 -25.39 -27.85
N ASN A 43 7.15 -25.56 -29.00
CA ASN A 43 8.05 -26.69 -29.26
C ASN A 43 9.32 -26.65 -28.41
N ALA A 44 9.77 -25.46 -28.01
CA ALA A 44 10.93 -25.28 -27.13
C ALA A 44 10.76 -25.91 -25.72
N PHE A 45 9.54 -26.28 -25.32
CA PHE A 45 9.24 -26.92 -24.05
C PHE A 45 8.81 -28.39 -24.19
N SER A 46 8.95 -28.99 -25.37
CA SER A 46 8.55 -30.38 -25.64
C SER A 46 9.25 -31.42 -24.77
N ASP A 47 10.49 -31.14 -24.31
CA ASP A 47 11.27 -31.99 -23.40
C ASP A 47 10.94 -31.77 -21.92
N LYS A 48 10.14 -30.75 -21.58
CA LYS A 48 9.79 -30.38 -20.19
C LYS A 48 8.45 -30.92 -19.72
N VAL A 49 7.62 -31.40 -20.64
CA VAL A 49 6.29 -31.96 -20.35
C VAL A 49 6.19 -33.36 -20.95
N PHE A 50 5.26 -34.17 -20.44
CA PHE A 50 5.08 -35.53 -20.93
C PHE A 50 4.61 -35.55 -22.39
N ARG A 51 3.79 -34.57 -22.78
CA ARG A 51 3.29 -34.40 -24.14
C ARG A 51 2.94 -32.94 -24.40
N ASN A 52 3.23 -32.45 -25.60
CA ASN A 52 2.78 -31.14 -26.06
C ASN A 52 1.88 -31.27 -27.30
N ILE A 53 0.86 -30.43 -27.39
CA ILE A 53 -0.07 -30.35 -28.51
C ILE A 53 -0.25 -28.86 -28.83
N TYR A 54 0.14 -28.45 -30.04
CA TYR A 54 -0.07 -27.10 -30.55
C TYR A 54 -1.16 -27.12 -31.63
N ILE A 55 -2.13 -26.21 -31.51
CA ILE A 55 -3.21 -26.02 -32.46
C ILE A 55 -3.28 -24.54 -32.79
N SER A 56 -3.22 -24.20 -34.08
CA SER A 56 -3.47 -22.84 -34.56
C SER A 56 -4.83 -22.79 -35.24
N LEU A 57 -5.70 -21.88 -34.80
CA LEU A 57 -6.94 -21.58 -35.50
C LEU A 57 -6.65 -20.63 -36.66
N ASN A 58 -7.33 -20.81 -37.79
CA ASN A 58 -7.11 -20.00 -38.99
C ASN A 58 -7.45 -18.51 -38.79
N GLN A 59 -8.32 -18.21 -37.83
CA GLN A 59 -8.74 -16.86 -37.46
C GLN A 59 -9.20 -16.84 -36.01
N ASN A 60 -9.28 -15.64 -35.44
CA ASN A 60 -9.86 -15.41 -34.11
C ASN A 60 -11.33 -15.82 -34.06
N GLN A 61 -11.63 -16.84 -33.27
CA GLN A 61 -12.97 -17.35 -32.99
C GLN A 61 -13.42 -17.08 -31.55
N GLY A 62 -12.57 -16.43 -30.76
CA GLY A 62 -12.85 -16.04 -29.39
C GLY A 62 -12.45 -17.10 -28.38
N ARG A 63 -12.30 -16.63 -27.14
CA ARG A 63 -11.80 -17.37 -25.99
C ARG A 63 -12.58 -18.66 -25.69
N SER A 64 -13.89 -18.67 -25.90
CA SER A 64 -14.72 -19.88 -25.77
C SER A 64 -14.45 -20.92 -26.86
N ALA A 65 -14.23 -20.50 -28.10
CA ALA A 65 -13.91 -21.42 -29.20
C ALA A 65 -12.52 -22.04 -29.00
N ALA A 66 -11.53 -21.22 -28.61
CA ALA A 66 -10.19 -21.70 -28.27
C ALA A 66 -10.21 -22.66 -27.05
N ALA A 67 -11.06 -22.40 -26.05
CA ALA A 67 -11.26 -23.31 -24.91
C ALA A 67 -11.83 -24.65 -25.34
N ASN A 68 -12.88 -24.64 -26.18
CA ASN A 68 -13.47 -25.87 -26.69
C ASN A 68 -12.46 -26.67 -27.55
N ALA A 69 -11.64 -26.00 -28.36
CA ALA A 69 -10.56 -26.65 -29.09
C ALA A 69 -9.53 -27.32 -28.15
N CYS A 70 -9.24 -26.73 -26.98
CA CYS A 70 -8.44 -27.39 -25.95
C CYS A 70 -9.14 -28.67 -25.44
N LEU A 71 -10.43 -28.56 -25.08
CA LEU A 71 -11.21 -29.68 -24.54
C LEU A 71 -11.29 -30.86 -25.53
N ASP A 72 -11.41 -30.57 -26.82
CA ASP A 72 -11.55 -31.59 -27.86
C ASP A 72 -10.23 -32.34 -28.14
N ASN A 73 -9.08 -31.73 -27.84
CA ASN A 73 -7.76 -32.31 -28.11
C ASN A 73 -7.04 -32.85 -26.87
N ALA A 74 -7.44 -32.43 -25.67
CA ALA A 74 -6.84 -32.93 -24.43
C ALA A 74 -7.14 -34.42 -24.23
N THR A 75 -6.13 -35.21 -23.86
CA THR A 75 -6.24 -36.66 -23.60
C THR A 75 -6.12 -37.06 -22.14
N GLY A 76 -5.60 -36.17 -21.27
CA GLY A 76 -5.45 -36.43 -19.84
C GLY A 76 -6.76 -36.73 -19.09
N ASP A 77 -6.64 -37.47 -17.98
CA ASP A 77 -7.79 -37.83 -17.12
C ASP A 77 -8.35 -36.63 -16.34
N TYR A 78 -7.46 -35.71 -15.96
CA TYR A 78 -7.79 -34.45 -15.31
C TYR A 78 -7.42 -33.28 -16.21
N LEU A 79 -8.30 -32.29 -16.27
CA LEU A 79 -8.20 -31.13 -17.11
C LEU A 79 -8.16 -29.87 -16.25
N ILE A 80 -7.32 -28.92 -16.64
CA ILE A 80 -7.21 -27.59 -16.01
C ILE A 80 -6.83 -26.56 -17.06
N PHE A 81 -7.37 -25.35 -16.92
CA PHE A 81 -7.02 -24.20 -17.75
C PHE A 81 -5.96 -23.33 -17.07
N LEU A 82 -5.11 -22.73 -17.88
CA LEU A 82 -4.17 -21.69 -17.50
C LEU A 82 -4.27 -20.63 -18.58
N ASP A 83 -4.70 -19.42 -18.23
CA ASP A 83 -4.67 -18.32 -19.19
C ASP A 83 -3.21 -17.92 -19.46
N ASP A 84 -2.94 -17.42 -20.67
CA ASP A 84 -1.58 -17.08 -21.09
C ASP A 84 -0.97 -15.93 -20.27
N ASP A 85 -1.78 -15.19 -19.53
CA ASP A 85 -1.37 -14.12 -18.63
C ASP A 85 -1.40 -14.53 -17.14
N ASP A 86 -1.59 -15.80 -16.78
CA ASP A 86 -1.55 -16.26 -15.39
C ASP A 86 -0.38 -17.24 -15.13
N LEU A 87 -0.16 -17.63 -13.86
CA LEU A 87 0.95 -18.52 -13.47
C LEU A 87 0.52 -19.57 -12.44
N PHE A 88 0.97 -20.81 -12.61
CA PHE A 88 0.89 -21.83 -11.56
C PHE A 88 2.08 -21.74 -10.58
N GLU A 89 1.83 -22.04 -9.31
CA GLU A 89 2.93 -22.37 -8.38
C GLU A 89 3.41 -23.81 -8.64
N PRO A 90 4.69 -24.17 -8.36
CA PRO A 90 5.27 -25.47 -8.71
C PRO A 90 4.51 -26.71 -8.21
N HIS A 91 3.64 -26.56 -7.21
CA HIS A 91 2.89 -27.65 -6.58
C HIS A 91 1.39 -27.62 -6.92
N HIS A 92 0.94 -26.75 -7.82
CA HIS A 92 -0.49 -26.57 -8.13
C HIS A 92 -1.14 -27.86 -8.63
N ILE A 93 -0.58 -28.44 -9.69
CA ILE A 93 -1.14 -29.63 -10.34
C ILE A 93 -1.09 -30.84 -9.41
N SER A 94 0.03 -31.06 -8.71
CA SER A 94 0.17 -32.21 -7.80
C SER A 94 -0.80 -32.14 -6.62
N ARG A 95 -1.07 -30.95 -6.08
CA ARG A 95 -2.08 -30.76 -5.02
C ARG A 95 -3.49 -31.11 -5.51
N LEU A 96 -3.88 -30.61 -6.67
CA LEU A 96 -5.21 -30.84 -7.23
C LEU A 96 -5.42 -32.32 -7.58
N VAL A 97 -4.44 -32.96 -8.24
CA VAL A 97 -4.50 -34.40 -8.55
C VAL A 97 -4.57 -35.22 -7.26
N LYS A 98 -3.74 -34.90 -6.26
CA LYS A 98 -3.75 -35.61 -4.97
C LYS A 98 -5.13 -35.51 -4.32
N ALA A 99 -5.69 -34.30 -4.26
CA ALA A 99 -7.00 -34.08 -3.64
C ALA A 99 -8.13 -34.87 -4.33
N LEU A 100 -8.16 -34.89 -5.67
CA LEU A 100 -9.15 -35.67 -6.42
C LEU A 100 -8.98 -37.18 -6.24
N LYS A 101 -7.74 -37.68 -6.17
CA LYS A 101 -7.48 -39.10 -5.89
C LYS A 101 -7.86 -39.51 -4.48
N GLU A 102 -7.63 -38.67 -3.49
CA GLU A 102 -7.94 -38.94 -2.08
C GLU A 102 -9.43 -38.74 -1.75
N ASN A 103 -10.16 -37.99 -2.58
CA ASN A 103 -11.57 -37.67 -2.37
C ASN A 103 -12.43 -38.08 -3.58
N ALA A 104 -12.52 -39.39 -3.84
CA ALA A 104 -13.19 -39.97 -5.01
C ALA A 104 -14.69 -39.63 -5.18
N ASN A 105 -15.33 -38.99 -4.18
CA ASN A 105 -16.69 -38.47 -4.29
C ASN A 105 -16.78 -37.17 -5.12
N TYR A 106 -15.63 -36.55 -5.41
CA TYR A 106 -15.53 -35.29 -6.13
C TYR A 106 -14.86 -35.53 -7.48
N GLN A 107 -15.42 -34.91 -8.52
CA GLN A 107 -14.85 -34.95 -9.87
C GLN A 107 -14.25 -33.59 -10.28
N ALA A 108 -14.27 -32.61 -9.38
CA ALA A 108 -13.61 -31.33 -9.54
C ALA A 108 -13.10 -30.81 -8.19
N ALA A 109 -11.94 -30.17 -8.21
CA ALA A 109 -11.31 -29.58 -7.04
C ALA A 109 -10.68 -28.24 -7.42
N TYR A 110 -10.58 -27.32 -6.47
CA TYR A 110 -9.90 -26.04 -6.66
C TYR A 110 -9.13 -25.60 -5.43
N THR A 111 -8.16 -24.71 -5.62
CA THR A 111 -7.34 -24.12 -4.55
C THR A 111 -7.60 -22.64 -4.40
N ASP A 112 -7.09 -22.05 -3.33
CA ASP A 112 -7.04 -20.60 -3.20
C ASP A 112 -6.11 -19.99 -4.26
N ILE A 113 -6.41 -18.76 -4.68
CA ILE A 113 -5.66 -18.03 -5.72
C ILE A 113 -5.27 -16.66 -5.22
N HIS A 114 -4.02 -16.28 -5.49
CA HIS A 114 -3.52 -14.93 -5.23
C HIS A 114 -3.69 -14.10 -6.50
N VAL A 115 -4.43 -13.01 -6.38
CA VAL A 115 -4.58 -12.02 -7.44
C VAL A 115 -3.54 -10.94 -7.24
N THR A 116 -2.73 -10.72 -8.28
CA THR A 116 -1.67 -9.70 -8.33
C THR A 116 -1.96 -8.76 -9.50
N GLY A 117 -1.50 -7.50 -9.47
CA GLY A 117 -1.58 -6.63 -10.64
C GLY A 117 -1.80 -5.15 -10.35
N ILE A 118 -2.64 -4.50 -11.17
CA ILE A 118 -2.85 -3.04 -11.13
C ILE A 118 -3.56 -2.57 -9.85
N MET A 119 -4.47 -3.39 -9.32
CA MET A 119 -5.11 -3.14 -8.03
C MET A 119 -4.29 -3.76 -6.89
N ASN A 120 -4.60 -3.39 -5.66
CA ASN A 120 -4.04 -4.07 -4.49
C ASN A 120 -4.24 -5.58 -4.59
N ASP A 121 -3.22 -6.32 -4.20
CA ASP A 121 -3.28 -7.78 -4.11
C ASP A 121 -4.46 -8.23 -3.23
N TYR A 122 -5.15 -9.27 -3.69
CA TYR A 122 -6.22 -9.90 -2.94
C TYR A 122 -6.27 -11.40 -3.23
N PHE A 123 -7.14 -12.12 -2.52
CA PHE A 123 -7.23 -13.58 -2.62
C PHE A 123 -8.64 -14.01 -3.03
N PHE A 124 -8.71 -15.06 -3.85
CA PHE A 124 -9.89 -15.88 -3.97
C PHE A 124 -9.69 -17.10 -3.07
N ASP A 125 -10.20 -17.03 -1.84
CA ASP A 125 -9.98 -18.00 -0.75
C ASP A 125 -11.31 -18.49 -0.12
N TYR A 126 -12.37 -18.44 -0.91
CA TYR A 126 -13.71 -18.72 -0.43
C TYR A 126 -14.05 -20.22 -0.46
N PRO A 127 -14.74 -20.74 0.56
CA PRO A 127 -15.20 -22.13 0.54
C PRO A 127 -16.23 -22.38 -0.55
N CYS A 128 -16.32 -23.64 -0.99
CA CYS A 128 -17.26 -24.02 -2.04
C CYS A 128 -18.70 -23.78 -1.57
N ASN A 129 -19.43 -22.95 -2.31
CA ASN A 129 -20.83 -22.67 -2.06
C ASN A 129 -21.58 -22.63 -3.39
N SER A 130 -22.47 -23.61 -3.60
CA SER A 130 -23.23 -23.73 -4.84
C SER A 130 -24.24 -22.59 -5.03
N ASP A 131 -24.78 -22.03 -3.95
CA ASP A 131 -25.71 -20.89 -4.03
C ASP A 131 -24.98 -19.59 -4.37
N ARG A 132 -23.74 -19.40 -3.86
CA ARG A 132 -22.87 -18.30 -4.28
C ARG A 132 -22.49 -18.44 -5.75
N LEU A 133 -22.10 -19.65 -6.18
CA LEU A 133 -21.68 -19.88 -7.57
C LEU A 133 -22.79 -19.52 -8.56
N LYS A 134 -24.07 -19.68 -8.18
CA LYS A 134 -25.21 -19.25 -9.01
C LYS A 134 -25.30 -17.74 -9.23
N ILE A 135 -24.67 -16.91 -8.39
CA ILE A 135 -24.78 -15.44 -8.47
C ILE A 135 -23.44 -14.71 -8.64
N GLU A 136 -22.32 -15.40 -8.49
CA GLU A 136 -20.99 -14.80 -8.54
C GLU A 136 -19.94 -15.78 -9.09
N ASN A 137 -19.09 -15.28 -9.98
CA ASN A 137 -17.91 -16.00 -10.46
C ASN A 137 -16.73 -15.82 -9.47
N PHE A 138 -16.74 -16.58 -8.38
CA PHE A 138 -15.74 -16.45 -7.31
C PHE A 138 -14.60 -17.49 -7.37
N ILE A 139 -14.66 -18.43 -8.33
CA ILE A 139 -13.63 -19.46 -8.53
C ILE A 139 -12.98 -19.18 -9.88
N PRO A 140 -11.80 -18.55 -9.94
CA PRO A 140 -11.08 -18.36 -11.19
C PRO A 140 -10.85 -19.68 -11.90
N ILE A 141 -10.95 -19.72 -13.23
CA ILE A 141 -10.78 -20.98 -13.99
C ILE A 141 -9.41 -21.62 -13.79
N ILE A 142 -8.38 -20.81 -13.52
CA ILE A 142 -7.03 -21.28 -13.17
C ILE A 142 -7.00 -22.11 -11.89
N ALA A 143 -7.95 -21.89 -10.98
CA ALA A 143 -7.98 -22.59 -9.70
C ALA A 143 -8.44 -24.05 -9.82
N LEU A 144 -9.27 -24.35 -10.83
CA LEU A 144 -10.14 -25.52 -10.83
C LEU A 144 -9.66 -26.59 -11.81
N MET A 145 -9.35 -27.76 -11.26
CA MET A 145 -9.13 -29.00 -12.00
C MET A 145 -10.39 -29.86 -11.96
N PHE A 146 -10.70 -30.51 -13.08
CA PHE A 146 -11.87 -31.38 -13.19
C PHE A 146 -11.57 -32.64 -14.00
N GLU A 147 -12.34 -33.70 -13.78
CA GLU A 147 -12.23 -34.93 -14.55
C GLU A 147 -12.74 -34.75 -15.98
N LYS A 148 -11.97 -35.25 -16.95
CA LYS A 148 -12.36 -35.28 -18.37
C LYS A 148 -13.68 -36.03 -18.60
N SER A 149 -14.02 -36.98 -17.73
CA SER A 149 -15.27 -37.76 -17.80
C SER A 149 -16.52 -36.86 -17.82
N LEU A 150 -16.47 -35.69 -17.18
CA LEU A 150 -17.56 -34.70 -17.14
C LEU A 150 -17.86 -34.13 -18.53
N LEU A 151 -16.88 -34.08 -19.44
CA LEU A 151 -17.10 -33.64 -20.82
C LEU A 151 -18.09 -34.53 -21.58
N LYS A 152 -18.19 -35.82 -21.24
CA LYS A 152 -19.15 -36.76 -21.84
C LYS A 152 -20.60 -36.44 -21.46
N LYS A 153 -20.81 -35.60 -20.44
CA LYS A 153 -22.13 -35.13 -20.00
C LYS A 153 -22.54 -33.82 -20.68
N GLY A 154 -21.74 -33.32 -21.61
CA GLY A 154 -22.06 -32.16 -22.45
C GLY A 154 -21.42 -30.84 -22.00
N CYS A 155 -20.55 -30.83 -20.99
CA CYS A 155 -19.89 -29.60 -20.53
C CYS A 155 -19.02 -28.98 -21.65
N ARG A 156 -19.33 -27.74 -22.03
CA ARG A 156 -18.63 -26.96 -23.07
C ARG A 156 -18.74 -25.47 -22.81
N PHE A 157 -17.75 -24.70 -23.29
CA PHE A 157 -17.80 -23.25 -23.22
C PHE A 157 -18.82 -22.70 -24.20
N ASP A 158 -19.67 -21.78 -23.73
CA ASP A 158 -20.64 -21.10 -24.58
C ASP A 158 -19.96 -20.04 -25.45
N LYS A 159 -20.04 -20.21 -26.77
CA LYS A 159 -19.42 -19.30 -27.74
C LYS A 159 -20.14 -17.96 -27.87
N GLN A 160 -21.34 -17.82 -27.31
CA GLN A 160 -22.08 -16.55 -27.30
C GLN A 160 -21.59 -15.61 -26.20
N LEU A 161 -20.90 -16.13 -25.17
CA LEU A 161 -20.37 -15.33 -24.08
C LEU A 161 -19.02 -14.70 -24.46
N LEU A 162 -18.96 -13.37 -24.40
CA LEU A 162 -17.72 -12.60 -24.62
C LEU A 162 -16.83 -12.57 -23.37
N ILE A 163 -17.47 -12.64 -22.20
CA ILE A 163 -16.86 -12.70 -20.87
C ILE A 163 -17.75 -13.58 -19.98
N PHE A 164 -17.21 -14.05 -18.87
CA PHE A 164 -17.88 -14.98 -17.94
C PHE A 164 -18.20 -16.35 -18.57
N GLU A 165 -17.51 -16.72 -19.65
CA GLU A 165 -17.63 -18.05 -20.26
C GLU A 165 -17.14 -19.16 -19.33
N ASP A 166 -16.16 -18.84 -18.49
CA ASP A 166 -15.69 -19.67 -17.39
C ASP A 166 -16.78 -19.88 -16.33
N TRP A 167 -17.48 -18.80 -15.95
CA TRP A 167 -18.55 -18.88 -14.97
C TRP A 167 -19.68 -19.80 -15.42
N ASP A 168 -20.12 -19.67 -16.67
CA ASP A 168 -21.10 -20.58 -17.27
C ASP A 168 -20.60 -22.02 -17.28
N PHE A 169 -19.34 -22.26 -17.65
CA PHE A 169 -18.74 -23.59 -17.65
C PHE A 169 -18.70 -24.19 -16.24
N LEU A 170 -18.33 -23.40 -15.23
CA LEU A 170 -18.34 -23.82 -13.83
C LEU A 170 -19.76 -24.15 -13.34
N LEU A 171 -20.78 -23.40 -13.76
CA LEU A 171 -22.18 -23.74 -13.47
C LEU A 171 -22.57 -25.10 -14.07
N GLN A 172 -22.15 -25.39 -15.31
CA GLN A 172 -22.36 -26.71 -15.93
C GLN A 172 -21.71 -27.84 -15.11
N LEU A 173 -20.45 -27.66 -14.69
CA LEU A 173 -19.76 -28.65 -13.85
C LEU A 173 -20.47 -28.83 -12.49
N SER A 174 -20.94 -27.72 -11.88
CA SER A 174 -21.60 -27.74 -10.57
C SER A 174 -22.93 -28.52 -10.55
N CYS A 175 -23.58 -28.66 -11.70
CA CYS A 175 -24.76 -29.50 -11.85
C CYS A 175 -24.43 -30.99 -11.85
N LEU A 176 -23.18 -31.37 -12.10
CA LEU A 176 -22.74 -32.77 -12.21
C LEU A 176 -21.96 -33.24 -10.98
N THR A 177 -21.21 -32.34 -10.35
CA THR A 177 -20.38 -32.67 -9.19
C THR A 177 -20.25 -31.47 -8.25
N SER A 178 -20.07 -31.74 -6.96
CA SER A 178 -19.63 -30.70 -6.02
C SER A 178 -18.13 -30.46 -6.20
N PHE A 179 -17.64 -29.28 -5.79
CA PHE A 179 -16.22 -28.97 -5.90
C PHE A 179 -15.53 -29.15 -4.56
N TRP A 180 -14.42 -29.88 -4.55
CA TRP A 180 -13.57 -30.00 -3.37
C TRP A 180 -12.68 -28.75 -3.25
N HIS A 181 -12.81 -28.02 -2.15
CA HIS A 181 -11.99 -26.83 -1.88
C HIS A 181 -10.75 -27.19 -1.08
N ILE A 182 -9.59 -26.78 -1.57
CA ILE A 182 -8.29 -27.03 -0.95
C ILE A 182 -7.72 -25.69 -0.48
N GLN A 183 -7.67 -25.50 0.84
CA GLN A 183 -7.07 -24.29 1.42
C GLN A 183 -5.58 -24.18 1.10
N GLY A 184 -5.13 -22.96 0.84
CA GLY A 184 -3.75 -22.59 0.54
C GLY A 184 -3.55 -22.21 -0.93
N ILE A 185 -2.87 -21.09 -1.12
CA ILE A 185 -2.53 -20.53 -2.44
C ILE A 185 -1.66 -21.50 -3.21
N SER A 186 -2.00 -21.73 -4.47
CA SER A 186 -1.11 -22.48 -5.38
C SER A 186 -1.14 -22.01 -6.83
N ALA A 187 -1.73 -20.85 -7.12
CA ALA A 187 -1.58 -20.19 -8.42
C ALA A 187 -1.75 -18.68 -8.26
N ARG A 188 -1.29 -17.93 -9.27
CA ARG A 188 -1.37 -16.48 -9.34
C ARG A 188 -2.19 -16.07 -10.56
N TYR A 189 -3.28 -15.35 -10.29
CA TYR A 189 -4.03 -14.65 -11.31
C TYR A 189 -3.41 -13.25 -11.48
N ARG A 190 -2.94 -12.89 -12.69
CA ARG A 190 -2.29 -11.59 -12.92
C ARG A 190 -3.28 -10.65 -13.61
N ASN A 191 -3.83 -9.73 -12.84
CA ASN A 191 -4.68 -8.66 -13.34
C ASN A 191 -3.83 -7.54 -14.00
N LEU A 192 -3.51 -7.73 -15.28
CA LEU A 192 -2.76 -6.78 -16.09
C LEU A 192 -3.64 -5.65 -16.69
N GLY A 193 -4.87 -5.46 -16.20
CA GLY A 193 -5.82 -4.46 -16.72
C GLY A 193 -6.43 -4.81 -18.08
N THR A 194 -6.08 -5.98 -18.63
CA THR A 194 -6.61 -6.49 -19.89
C THR A 194 -7.88 -7.31 -19.72
N SER A 195 -8.24 -7.66 -18.47
CA SER A 195 -9.39 -8.49 -18.13
C SER A 195 -10.68 -7.91 -18.70
N GLY A 196 -11.48 -8.77 -19.35
CA GLY A 196 -12.71 -8.35 -20.05
C GLY A 196 -13.71 -7.62 -19.14
N SER A 197 -13.74 -7.93 -17.84
CA SER A 197 -14.61 -7.31 -16.86
C SER A 197 -14.31 -5.84 -16.55
N ILE A 198 -13.09 -5.36 -16.82
CA ILE A 198 -12.66 -3.98 -16.51
C ILE A 198 -13.02 -3.00 -17.64
N LYS A 199 -13.30 -3.50 -18.85
CA LYS A 199 -13.29 -2.66 -20.06
C LYS A 199 -14.66 -2.09 -20.46
N ASN A 200 -15.77 -2.65 -19.98
CA ASN A 200 -17.10 -2.15 -20.37
C ASN A 200 -18.22 -2.64 -19.42
N ASP A 201 -18.72 -1.76 -18.55
CA ASP A 201 -19.81 -2.09 -17.61
C ASP A 201 -21.09 -2.57 -18.31
N GLU A 202 -21.40 -2.07 -19.51
CA GLU A 202 -22.60 -2.47 -20.24
C GLU A 202 -22.50 -3.92 -20.72
N ILE A 203 -21.35 -4.32 -21.27
CA ILE A 203 -21.10 -5.71 -21.68
C ILE A 203 -21.13 -6.63 -20.46
N CYS A 204 -20.55 -6.22 -19.33
CA CYS A 204 -20.63 -6.93 -18.06
C CYS A 204 -22.08 -7.19 -17.63
N ILE A 205 -22.94 -6.18 -17.68
CA ILE A 205 -24.35 -6.31 -17.32
C ILE A 205 -25.07 -7.23 -18.32
N GLN A 206 -24.89 -7.01 -19.62
CA GLN A 206 -25.53 -7.81 -20.67
C GLN A 206 -25.18 -9.30 -20.58
N MET A 207 -23.90 -9.63 -20.36
CA MET A 207 -23.45 -11.04 -20.24
C MET A 207 -23.94 -11.68 -18.93
N LYS A 208 -24.01 -10.93 -17.83
CA LYS A 208 -24.65 -11.42 -16.59
C LYS A 208 -26.14 -11.70 -16.78
N ILE A 209 -26.86 -10.80 -17.45
CA ILE A 209 -28.27 -11.01 -17.80
C ILE A 209 -28.43 -12.28 -18.65
N TYR A 210 -27.56 -12.46 -19.66
CA TYR A 210 -27.56 -13.66 -20.49
C TYR A 210 -27.39 -14.94 -19.66
N ILE A 211 -26.40 -14.98 -18.75
CA ILE A 211 -26.18 -16.10 -17.83
C ILE A 211 -27.42 -16.36 -16.98
N PHE A 212 -28.00 -15.33 -16.37
CA PHE A 212 -29.22 -15.51 -15.57
C PHE A 212 -30.41 -15.99 -16.39
N GLU A 213 -30.61 -15.49 -17.61
CA GLU A 213 -31.68 -15.95 -18.52
C GLU A 213 -31.49 -17.41 -18.95
N LYS A 214 -30.23 -17.82 -19.16
CA LYS A 214 -29.87 -19.20 -19.46
C LYS A 214 -30.13 -20.13 -18.28
N TRP A 215 -29.70 -19.75 -17.08
CA TRP A 215 -29.70 -20.62 -15.91
C TRP A 215 -30.97 -20.59 -15.07
N ARG A 216 -31.72 -19.48 -15.05
CA ARG A 216 -33.01 -19.40 -14.32
C ARG A 216 -34.01 -20.45 -14.76
N LYS A 217 -33.91 -20.93 -16.01
CA LYS A 217 -34.77 -21.99 -16.56
C LYS A 217 -34.49 -23.36 -15.94
N GLN A 218 -33.30 -23.55 -15.37
CA GLN A 218 -32.89 -24.79 -14.72
C GLN A 218 -33.05 -24.73 -13.19
N TRP A 219 -33.11 -23.54 -12.61
CA TRP A 219 -33.22 -23.35 -11.16
C TRP A 219 -34.65 -23.53 -10.68
N THR A 220 -34.81 -24.33 -9.62
CA THR A 220 -36.10 -24.54 -8.96
C THR A 220 -36.44 -23.40 -8.01
N GLY A 221 -37.70 -23.30 -7.58
CA GLY A 221 -38.07 -22.35 -6.51
C GLY A 221 -37.27 -22.54 -5.22
N LYS A 222 -36.80 -23.77 -4.94
CA LYS A 222 -35.91 -24.05 -3.81
C LYS A 222 -34.51 -23.46 -4.02
N ASP A 223 -33.96 -23.53 -5.23
CA ASP A 223 -32.69 -22.90 -5.56
C ASP A 223 -32.76 -21.38 -5.40
N ILE A 224 -33.83 -20.76 -5.89
CA ILE A 224 -34.06 -19.32 -5.73
C ILE A 224 -34.16 -18.94 -4.25
N LEU A 225 -34.89 -19.72 -3.45
CA LEU A 225 -35.00 -19.49 -2.01
C LEU A 225 -33.64 -19.62 -1.31
N ASN A 226 -32.81 -20.59 -1.69
CA ASN A 226 -31.46 -20.76 -1.16
C ASN A 226 -30.57 -19.58 -1.50
N ILE A 227 -30.59 -19.08 -2.74
CA ILE A 227 -29.87 -17.86 -3.15
C ILE A 227 -30.31 -16.67 -2.31
N ILE A 228 -31.61 -16.46 -2.12
CA ILE A 228 -32.16 -15.37 -1.30
C ILE A 228 -31.67 -15.50 0.15
N ASN A 229 -31.69 -16.71 0.71
CA ASN A 229 -31.23 -16.96 2.07
C ASN A 229 -29.72 -16.72 2.22
N TYR A 230 -28.92 -17.14 1.24
CA TYR A 230 -27.49 -16.87 1.17
C TYR A 230 -27.22 -15.35 1.20
N LEU A 231 -27.89 -14.59 0.32
CA LEU A 231 -27.77 -13.13 0.28
C LEU A 231 -28.17 -12.46 1.60
N LYS A 232 -29.25 -12.92 2.24
CA LYS A 232 -29.71 -12.41 3.54
C LYS A 232 -28.69 -12.66 4.66
N ARG A 233 -28.13 -13.87 4.73
CA ARG A 233 -27.11 -14.22 5.73
C ARG A 233 -25.86 -13.37 5.55
N ASN A 234 -25.31 -13.31 4.34
CA ASN A 234 -24.13 -12.52 4.05
C ASN A 234 -24.34 -11.03 4.33
N LYS A 235 -25.51 -10.48 3.97
CA LYS A 235 -25.85 -9.08 4.32
C LYS A 235 -25.86 -8.88 5.84
N SER A 236 -26.48 -9.78 6.60
CA SER A 236 -26.52 -9.69 8.06
C SER A 236 -25.12 -9.78 8.69
N GLU A 237 -24.28 -10.69 8.20
CA GLU A 237 -22.90 -10.85 8.66
C GLU A 237 -22.05 -9.62 8.35
N ALA A 238 -22.16 -9.08 7.13
CA ALA A 238 -21.49 -7.84 6.74
C ALA A 238 -21.93 -6.64 7.61
N MET A 239 -23.23 -6.52 7.90
CA MET A 239 -23.75 -5.47 8.78
C MET A 239 -23.18 -5.58 10.20
N LYS A 240 -23.16 -6.79 10.78
CA LYS A 240 -22.55 -7.03 12.11
C LYS A 240 -21.06 -6.72 12.14
N SER A 241 -20.32 -7.09 11.08
CA SER A 241 -18.90 -6.79 10.97
C SER A 241 -18.65 -5.27 10.90
N ASN A 242 -19.44 -4.56 10.09
CA ASN A 242 -19.38 -3.11 10.00
C ASN A 242 -19.73 -2.41 11.34
N GLU A 243 -20.74 -2.90 12.06
CA GLU A 243 -21.08 -2.39 13.40
C GLU A 243 -19.90 -2.54 14.38
N ASN A 244 -19.20 -3.67 14.34
CA ASN A 244 -18.01 -3.89 15.17
C ASN A 244 -16.86 -2.95 14.78
N ILE A 245 -16.62 -2.75 13.48
CA ILE A 245 -15.60 -1.81 12.98
C ILE A 245 -15.92 -0.38 13.42
N ILE A 246 -17.17 0.06 13.27
CA ILE A 246 -17.62 1.39 13.69
C ILE A 246 -17.40 1.56 15.20
N LYS A 247 -17.71 0.53 16.00
CA LYS A 247 -17.48 0.56 17.45
C LYS A 247 -15.99 0.71 17.79
N ASP A 248 -15.11 -0.04 17.13
CA ASP A 248 -13.66 0.05 17.34
C ASP A 248 -13.10 1.43 16.92
N ILE A 249 -13.54 1.96 15.77
CA ILE A 249 -13.16 3.30 15.31
C ILE A 249 -13.63 4.36 16.32
N ASN A 250 -14.87 4.28 16.79
CA ASN A 250 -15.39 5.24 17.78
C ASN A 250 -14.61 5.18 19.09
N GLN A 251 -14.21 4.00 19.56
CA GLN A 251 -13.35 3.87 20.76
C GLN A 251 -11.99 4.54 20.54
N LYS A 252 -11.36 4.32 19.38
CA LYS A 252 -10.09 4.98 19.02
C LYS A 252 -10.23 6.49 18.93
N LEU A 253 -11.31 6.99 18.34
CA LEU A 253 -11.60 8.42 18.23
C LEU A 253 -11.77 9.08 19.61
N VAL A 254 -12.45 8.42 20.55
CA VAL A 254 -12.58 8.91 21.94
C VAL A 254 -11.21 9.02 22.61
N LEU A 255 -10.38 7.97 22.52
CA LEU A 255 -9.03 7.99 23.10
C LEU A 255 -8.15 9.10 22.50
N GLN A 256 -8.20 9.29 21.19
CA GLN A 256 -7.47 10.37 20.52
C GLN A 256 -7.99 11.76 20.91
N SER A 257 -9.30 11.90 21.07
CA SER A 257 -9.91 13.15 21.54
C SER A 257 -9.45 13.50 22.96
N ASP A 258 -9.41 12.52 23.86
CA ASP A 258 -8.93 12.71 25.24
C ASP A 258 -7.44 13.10 25.27
N GLU A 259 -6.62 12.45 24.43
CA GLU A 259 -5.20 12.80 24.30
C GLU A 259 -5.00 14.23 23.77
N LEU A 260 -5.77 14.62 22.75
CA LEU A 260 -5.74 15.99 22.20
C LEU A 260 -6.17 17.01 23.24
N GLN A 261 -7.20 16.72 24.03
CA GLN A 261 -7.65 17.60 25.09
C GLN A 261 -6.57 17.77 26.18
N SER A 262 -5.90 16.67 26.57
CA SER A 262 -4.78 16.72 27.51
C SER A 262 -3.64 17.59 27.00
N LYS A 263 -3.23 17.40 25.74
CA LYS A 263 -2.19 18.21 25.08
C LYS A 263 -2.59 19.68 24.96
N ASN A 264 -3.85 19.98 24.68
CA ASN A 264 -4.34 21.35 24.62
C ASN A 264 -4.25 22.05 25.99
N ASN A 265 -4.63 21.35 27.06
CA ASN A 265 -4.49 21.86 28.43
C ASN A 265 -3.03 22.14 28.80
N GLU A 266 -2.09 21.30 28.37
CA GLU A 266 -0.65 21.50 28.58
C GLU A 266 -0.12 22.71 27.77
N LEU A 267 -0.59 22.86 26.53
CA LEU A 267 -0.26 24.00 25.69
C LEU A 267 -0.76 25.32 26.29
N GLU A 268 -1.98 25.34 26.83
CA GLU A 268 -2.54 26.52 27.52
C GLU A 268 -1.71 26.92 28.75
N LYS A 269 -1.27 25.95 29.57
CA LYS A 269 -0.36 26.21 30.70
C LYS A 269 0.96 26.80 30.24
N THR A 270 1.56 26.20 29.20
CA THR A 270 2.82 26.66 28.62
C THR A 270 2.69 28.08 28.07
N TYR A 271 1.57 28.39 27.41
CA TYR A 271 1.27 29.72 26.89
C TYR A 271 1.12 30.75 28.02
N TYR A 272 0.44 30.39 29.11
CA TYR A 272 0.34 31.24 30.29
C TYR A 272 1.72 31.58 30.87
N ASP A 273 2.58 30.57 31.06
CA ASP A 273 3.94 30.76 31.57
C ASP A 273 4.79 31.64 30.65
N LEU A 274 4.74 31.42 29.34
CA LEU A 274 5.43 32.27 28.35
C LEU A 274 4.96 33.74 28.45
N THR A 275 3.67 33.96 28.64
CA THR A 275 3.11 35.31 28.76
C THR A 275 3.59 35.99 30.05
N LYS A 276 3.67 35.24 31.15
CA LYS A 276 4.24 35.70 32.42
C LYS A 276 5.71 36.08 32.28
N TYR A 277 6.55 35.18 31.73
CA TYR A 277 7.98 35.45 31.52
C TYR A 277 8.21 36.64 30.59
N LYS A 278 7.40 36.81 29.55
CA LYS A 278 7.47 37.98 28.65
C LYS A 278 7.20 39.29 29.41
N SER A 279 6.24 39.29 30.33
CA SER A 279 5.95 40.45 31.20
C SER A 279 7.13 40.77 32.13
N GLU A 280 7.70 39.74 32.77
CA GLU A 280 8.88 39.88 33.64
C GLU A 280 10.10 40.45 32.87
N ILE A 281 10.38 39.92 31.67
CA ILE A 281 11.45 40.43 30.80
C ILE A 281 11.23 41.90 30.45
N ASN A 282 9.99 42.31 30.18
CA ASN A 282 9.67 43.71 29.87
C ASN A 282 9.90 44.62 31.08
N SER A 283 9.49 44.20 32.28
CA SER A 283 9.74 44.92 33.53
C SER A 283 11.24 45.06 33.83
N LEU A 284 12.00 43.97 33.67
CA LEU A 284 13.45 43.99 33.82
C LEU A 284 14.13 44.91 32.81
N LYS A 285 13.68 44.90 31.54
CA LYS A 285 14.17 45.83 30.51
C LYS A 285 13.93 47.29 30.88
N GLN A 286 12.75 47.61 31.43
CA GLN A 286 12.44 48.96 31.90
C GLN A 286 13.35 49.36 33.07
N THR A 287 13.46 48.51 34.10
CA THR A 287 14.33 48.74 35.26
C THR A 287 15.78 48.95 34.84
N ASN A 288 16.27 48.16 33.88
CA ASN A 288 17.63 48.29 33.37
C ASN A 288 17.83 49.63 32.65
N ARG A 289 16.87 50.07 31.82
CA ARG A 289 16.90 51.42 31.19
C ARG A 289 16.97 52.54 32.23
N GLU A 290 16.18 52.45 33.31
CA GLU A 290 16.20 53.45 34.38
C GLU A 290 17.56 53.49 35.10
N LEU A 291 18.15 52.33 35.40
CA LEU A 291 19.48 52.23 35.98
C LEU A 291 20.57 52.79 35.06
N TYR A 292 20.51 52.47 33.76
CA TYR A 292 21.42 53.05 32.76
C TYR A 292 21.32 54.58 32.71
N ASN A 293 20.11 55.13 32.70
CA ASN A 293 19.90 56.58 32.69
C ASN A 293 20.44 57.25 33.98
N LYS A 294 20.20 56.65 35.15
CA LYS A 294 20.75 57.13 36.43
C LYS A 294 22.28 57.10 36.44
N LEU A 295 22.87 56.00 35.98
CA LEU A 295 24.32 55.87 35.89
C LEU A 295 24.91 56.93 34.94
N HIS A 296 24.29 57.14 33.78
CA HIS A 296 24.71 58.14 32.81
C HIS A 296 24.61 59.57 33.37
N TYR A 297 23.53 59.88 34.08
CA TYR A 297 23.35 61.14 34.78
C TYR A 297 24.47 61.37 35.81
N ASN A 298 24.72 60.41 36.70
CA ASN A 298 25.77 60.52 37.72
C ASN A 298 27.16 60.67 37.10
N ILE A 299 27.48 59.94 36.03
CA ILE A 299 28.75 60.09 35.31
C ILE A 299 28.89 61.51 34.75
N THR A 300 27.82 62.06 34.20
CA THR A 300 27.82 63.41 33.63
C THR A 300 27.98 64.48 34.72
N GLU A 301 27.29 64.31 35.85
CA GLU A 301 27.41 65.16 37.02
C GLU A 301 28.85 65.14 37.58
N TYR A 302 29.42 63.95 37.82
CA TYR A 302 30.79 63.82 38.28
C TYR A 302 31.81 64.38 37.29
N LYS A 303 31.61 64.22 35.97
CA LYS A 303 32.47 64.85 34.96
C LYS A 303 32.40 66.38 35.05
N SER A 304 31.21 66.94 35.20
CA SER A 304 31.02 68.39 35.38
C SER A 304 31.70 68.91 36.65
N GLU A 305 31.54 68.23 37.79
CA GLU A 305 32.24 68.57 39.04
C GLU A 305 33.76 68.51 38.89
N ILE A 306 34.26 67.46 38.23
CA ILE A 306 35.67 67.30 37.91
C ILE A 306 36.16 68.47 37.04
N ASP A 307 35.41 68.86 36.00
CA ASP A 307 35.76 69.97 35.11
C ASP A 307 35.73 71.33 35.84
N LEU A 308 34.76 71.55 36.74
CA LEU A 308 34.72 72.72 37.63
C LEU A 308 35.95 72.76 38.54
N PHE A 309 36.34 71.62 39.10
CA PHE A 309 37.55 71.50 39.91
C PHE A 309 38.81 71.80 39.09
N TYR A 310 38.95 71.23 37.88
CA TYR A 310 40.08 71.48 36.97
C TYR A 310 40.14 72.92 36.46
N SER A 311 38.99 73.59 36.29
CA SER A 311 38.90 74.97 35.81
C SER A 311 39.04 76.03 36.92
N SER A 312 38.98 75.62 38.19
CA SER A 312 39.12 76.48 39.36
C SER A 312 40.48 77.19 39.42
N MET A 313 40.49 78.40 39.98
CA MET A 313 41.69 79.23 40.09
C MET A 313 42.75 78.59 41.00
N SER A 314 42.33 77.93 42.08
CA SER A 314 43.20 77.18 42.99
C SER A 314 43.90 76.02 42.28
N TRP A 315 43.18 75.25 41.43
CA TRP A 315 43.79 74.19 40.64
C TRP A 315 44.79 74.75 39.63
N LYS A 316 44.46 75.83 38.91
CA LYS A 316 45.36 76.46 37.94
C LYS A 316 46.63 77.04 38.59
N ILE A 317 46.49 77.76 39.71
CA ILE A 317 47.62 78.38 40.43
C ILE A 317 48.58 77.33 40.99
N THR A 318 48.08 76.19 41.46
CA THR A 318 48.91 75.13 42.06
C THR A 318 49.54 74.19 41.03
N ALA A 319 49.37 74.42 39.72
CA ALA A 319 49.93 73.58 38.66
C ALA A 319 51.46 73.44 38.69
N PRO A 320 52.27 74.50 38.91
CA PRO A 320 53.73 74.39 38.99
C PRO A 320 54.18 73.53 40.17
N LEU A 321 53.52 73.69 41.33
CA LEU A 321 53.77 72.89 42.53
C LEU A 321 53.44 71.41 42.29
N ARG A 322 52.34 71.08 41.60
CA ARG A 322 51.99 69.69 41.27
C ARG A 322 53.00 69.06 40.31
N TYR A 323 53.44 69.78 39.27
CA TYR A 323 54.44 69.29 38.32
C TYR A 323 55.79 69.01 39.00
N MET A 324 56.21 69.89 39.92
CA MET A 324 57.39 69.64 40.75
C MET A 324 57.20 68.44 41.67
N MET A 325 56.04 68.31 42.33
CA MET A 325 55.76 67.20 43.25
C MET A 325 55.78 65.85 42.52
N ASP A 326 55.22 65.75 41.31
CA ASP A 326 55.24 64.52 40.50
C ASP A 326 56.64 64.11 40.01
N LYS A 327 57.58 65.07 39.87
CA LYS A 327 58.99 64.77 39.57
C LYS A 327 59.82 64.37 40.80
N ILE A 328 59.35 64.68 41.99
CA ILE A 328 60.08 64.45 43.26
C ILE A 328 59.54 63.23 44.01
N LEU A 329 58.32 62.78 43.74
CA LEU A 329 57.69 61.65 44.43
C LEU A 329 58.30 60.29 44.01
N PRO A 330 58.81 59.47 44.97
CA PRO A 330 59.30 58.10 44.72
C PRO A 330 58.22 57.19 44.11
N GLU A 331 58.64 56.21 43.32
CA GLU A 331 57.76 55.33 42.51
C GLU A 331 56.64 54.62 43.32
N ASN A 332 56.80 54.45 44.64
CA ASN A 332 55.89 53.66 45.48
C ASN A 332 54.94 54.47 46.39
N THR A 333 54.66 55.73 46.09
CA THR A 333 53.73 56.54 46.91
C THR A 333 52.26 56.34 46.51
N LYS A 334 51.35 56.25 47.51
CA LYS A 334 49.90 56.07 47.30
C LYS A 334 49.31 57.07 46.30
N ARG A 335 49.78 58.32 46.32
CA ARG A 335 49.32 59.38 45.42
C ARG A 335 49.72 59.13 43.96
N ARG A 336 50.94 58.67 43.70
CA ARG A 336 51.42 58.33 42.35
C ARG A 336 50.65 57.13 41.77
N ASN A 337 50.32 56.15 42.61
CA ASN A 337 49.46 55.02 42.22
C ASN A 337 48.01 55.43 41.88
N ILE A 338 47.44 56.40 42.60
CA ILE A 338 46.12 56.96 42.29
C ILE A 338 46.15 57.74 40.96
N VAL A 339 47.16 58.58 40.76
CA VAL A 339 47.35 59.34 39.52
C VAL A 339 47.55 58.40 38.32
N ASN A 340 48.39 57.37 38.45
CA ASN A 340 48.58 56.36 37.41
C ASN A 340 47.30 55.56 37.11
N ARG A 341 46.48 55.23 38.14
CA ARG A 341 45.18 54.58 37.92
C ARG A 341 44.19 55.49 37.17
N ILE A 342 44.15 56.79 37.46
CA ILE A 342 43.28 57.76 36.79
C ILE A 342 43.73 57.98 35.33
N LEU A 343 45.04 58.05 35.08
CA LEU A 343 45.59 58.19 33.72
C LEU A 343 45.40 56.92 32.89
N ASN A 344 45.56 55.73 33.48
CA ASN A 344 45.27 54.45 32.80
C ASN A 344 43.76 54.23 32.56
N PHE A 345 42.88 54.84 33.35
CA PHE A 345 41.44 54.85 33.08
C PHE A 345 41.09 55.64 31.81
N ARG A 346 41.83 56.73 31.51
CA ARG A 346 41.67 57.51 30.26
C ARG A 346 42.08 56.72 29.02
N SER A 347 43.06 55.81 29.11
CA SER A 347 43.44 54.94 27.98
C SER A 347 42.47 53.78 27.76
N LEU A 348 41.75 53.35 28.79
CA LEU A 348 40.71 52.32 28.67
C LEU A 348 39.36 52.89 28.17
N SER A 349 39.07 54.17 28.46
CA SER A 349 37.86 54.83 27.92
C SER A 349 37.93 55.09 26.42
N SER A 350 39.12 55.17 25.81
CA SER A 350 39.28 55.29 24.36
C SER A 350 39.15 53.96 23.60
N SER A 351 39.07 52.82 24.28
CA SER A 351 38.88 51.50 23.66
C SER A 351 37.46 50.94 23.78
N CYS A 352 36.52 51.69 24.35
CA CYS A 352 35.13 51.25 24.55
C CYS A 352 34.13 51.87 23.56
N ASP A 353 34.57 52.74 22.64
CA ASP A 353 33.73 53.30 21.58
C ASP A 353 33.66 52.42 20.30
N ASP A 354 34.40 51.29 20.27
CA ASP A 354 34.30 50.27 19.22
C ASP A 354 33.90 48.91 19.81
N ARG A 355 32.60 48.71 20.10
CA ARG A 355 31.95 47.37 20.10
C ARG A 355 30.43 47.41 20.16
#